data_AF-A0A0D6AAS2-F1
#
_entry.id   AF-A0A0D6AAS2-F1
#
_cell.length_a   1.000
_cell.length_b   1.000
_cell.length_c   1.000
_cell.angle_alpha   90.00
_cell.angle_beta   90.00
_cell.angle_gamma   90.00
#
_symmetry.space_group_name_H-M   'P 1'
#
loop_
_entity.id
_entity.type
_entity.pdbx_description
1 polymer ?
#
loop_
_entity_poly.entity_id
_entity_poly.type
_entity_poly.pdbx_seq_one_letter_code
_entity_poly.pdbx_strand_id
1 'polypeptide(L)' 'MRPYSLDLRQKIIHAREKQQLSIRQLAQNFAVAKSFVQKILKQYQETGDLKPLYSG' A
#
# COMPACT_ATOMS: atom_id res chain seq x y z
N MET A 1 -7.36 -14.60 -7.52
CA MET A 1 -6.18 -14.05 -6.82
C MET A 1 -6.67 -13.49 -5.49
N ARG A 2 -6.21 -13.99 -4.33
CA ARG A 2 -6.62 -13.40 -3.04
C ARG A 2 -6.03 -11.98 -2.96
N PRO A 3 -6.81 -10.96 -2.56
CA PRO A 3 -6.26 -9.64 -2.35
C PRO A 3 -5.12 -9.75 -1.33
N TYR A 4 -3.98 -9.09 -1.60
CA TYR A 4 -2.91 -8.97 -0.62
C TYR A 4 -3.50 -8.55 0.72
N SER A 5 -3.07 -9.23 1.78
CA SER A 5 -3.56 -9.05 3.14
C SER A 5 -3.58 -7.57 3.52
N LEU A 6 -4.65 -7.16 4.22
CA LEU A 6 -4.78 -5.81 4.80
C LEU A 6 -3.52 -5.37 5.56
N ASP A 7 -2.89 -6.32 6.24
CA ASP A 7 -1.62 -6.14 6.95
C ASP A 7 -0.48 -5.62 6.04
N LEU A 8 -0.32 -6.14 4.82
CA LEU A 8 0.71 -5.66 3.89
C LEU A 8 0.46 -4.20 3.49
N ARG A 9 -0.80 -3.85 3.26
CA ARG A 9 -1.19 -2.48 2.88
C ARG A 9 -0.93 -1.50 4.01
N GLN A 10 -1.32 -1.88 5.23
CA GLN A 10 -1.07 -1.10 6.45
C GLN A 10 0.42 -0.88 6.69
N LYS A 11 1.24 -1.94 6.57
CA LYS A 11 2.70 -1.83 6.73
C LYS A 11 3.34 -0.89 5.71
N ILE A 12 2.89 -0.89 4.45
CA ILE A 12 3.40 0.02 3.41
C ILE A 12 3.09 1.49 3.77
N ILE A 13 1.86 1.80 4.19
CA ILE A 13 1.49 3.17 4.60
C ILE A 13 2.28 3.61 5.82
N HIS A 14 2.35 2.76 6.84
CA HIS A 14 3.06 3.09 8.07
C HIS A 14 4.55 3.34 7.81
N ALA A 15 5.17 2.58 6.89
CA ALA A 15 6.54 2.82 6.45
C ALA A 15 6.69 4.15 5.68
N ARG A 16 5.70 4.52 4.85
CA ARG A 16 5.68 5.82 4.16
C ARG A 16 5.58 6.99 5.14
N GLU A 17 4.69 6.90 6.13
CA GLU A 17 4.47 7.96 7.13
C GLU A 17 5.66 8.11 8.07
N LYS A 18 6.23 7.00 8.54
CA LYS A 18 7.31 7.01 9.52
C LYS A 18 8.68 7.39 8.93
N GLN A 19 8.97 6.98 7.70
CA GLN A 19 10.31 7.10 7.10
C GLN A 19 10.35 7.97 5.83
N GLN A 20 9.23 8.57 5.43
CA GLN A 20 9.10 9.39 4.20
C GLN A 20 9.63 8.69 2.93
N LEU A 21 9.65 7.35 2.92
CA LEU A 21 10.25 6.54 1.86
C LEU A 21 9.55 6.75 0.53
N SER A 22 10.32 6.88 -0.54
CA SER A 22 9.77 6.98 -1.90
C SER A 22 9.03 5.70 -2.32
N ILE A 23 8.16 5.80 -3.33
CA ILE A 23 7.45 4.65 -3.92
C ILE A 23 8.42 3.55 -4.36
N ARG A 24 9.59 3.91 -4.89
CA ARG A 24 10.61 2.94 -5.32
C ARG A 24 11.21 2.18 -4.13
N GLN A 25 11.54 2.88 -3.04
CA GLN A 25 12.08 2.26 -1.84
C GLN A 25 11.06 1.35 -1.17
N LEU A 26 9.80 1.77 -1.09
CA LEU A 26 8.71 0.93 -0.58
C LEU A 26 8.54 -0.33 -1.43
N ALA A 27 8.52 -0.20 -2.76
CA ALA A 27 8.40 -1.34 -3.66
C ALA A 27 9.52 -2.37 -3.42
N GLN A 28 10.76 -1.90 -3.25
CA GLN A 28 11.91 -2.76 -3.01
C GLN A 28 11.91 -3.39 -1.61
N ASN A 29 11.59 -2.62 -0.57
CA ASN A 29 11.54 -3.11 0.82
C ASN A 29 10.46 -4.17 1.04
N PHE A 30 9.33 -4.03 0.35
CA PHE A 30 8.20 -4.96 0.45
C PHE A 30 8.19 -6.02 -0.66
N ALA A 31 9.19 -6.02 -1.56
CA ALA A 31 9.26 -6.90 -2.73
C ALA A 31 7.97 -6.93 -3.57
N VAL A 32 7.35 -5.76 -3.76
CA VAL A 32 6.11 -5.58 -4.54
C VAL A 32 6.34 -4.67 -5.74
N ALA A 33 5.43 -4.72 -6.71
CA ALA A 33 5.45 -3.82 -7.85
C ALA A 33 5.23 -2.35 -7.43
N LYS A 34 5.89 -1.42 -8.12
CA LYS A 34 5.71 0.03 -7.91
C LYS A 34 4.27 0.48 -8.13
N SER A 35 3.61 -0.09 -9.14
CA SER A 35 2.19 0.18 -9.44
C SER A 35 1.26 -0.21 -8.29
N PHE A 36 1.60 -1.27 -7.54
CA PHE A 36 0.84 -1.70 -6.38
C PHE A 36 0.96 -0.69 -5.23
N VAL A 37 2.19 -0.25 -4.91
CA VAL A 37 2.43 0.78 -3.89
C VAL A 37 1.75 2.09 -4.26
N GLN A 38 1.86 2.53 -5.51
CA GLN A 38 1.20 3.74 -6.00
C GLN A 38 -0.32 3.65 -5.88
N LYS A 39 -0.92 2.50 -6.21
CA LYS A 39 -2.36 2.27 -6.05
C LYS A 39 -2.79 2.38 -4.59
N ILE A 40 -2.04 1.78 -3.66
CA ILE A 40 -2.35 1.84 -2.22
C ILE A 40 -2.27 3.27 -1.70
N LEU A 41 -1.19 3.98 -2.02
CA LEU A 41 -1.00 5.36 -1.58
C LEU A 41 -2.09 6.27 -2.10
N LYS A 42 -2.46 6.13 -3.38
CA LYS A 42 -3.56 6.89 -3.98
C LYS A 42 -4.89 6.59 -3.29
N GLN A 43 -5.21 5.31 -3.09
CA GLN A 43 -6.42 4.89 -2.39
C GLN A 43 -6.48 5.48 -0.97
N TYR A 44 -5.38 5.43 -0.23
CA TYR A 44 -5.31 5.99 1.13
C TYR A 44 -5.48 7.51 1.15
N GLN A 45 -4.88 8.23 0.21
CA GLN A 45 -5.03 9.68 0.08
C GLN A 45 -6.47 10.09 -0.27
N GLU A 46 -7.15 9.32 -1.12
CA GLU A 46 -8.50 9.65 -1.59
C GLU A 46 -9.59 9.24 -0.60
N THR A 47 -9.42 8.11 0.11
CA THR A 47 -10.49 7.51 0.92
C THR A 47 -10.19 7.45 2.42
N GLY A 48 -8.92 7.60 2.82
CA GLY A 48 -8.47 7.30 4.18
C GLY A 48 -8.54 5.82 4.56
N ASP A 49 -8.98 4.94 3.64
CA ASP A 49 -9.20 3.52 3.92
C ASP A 49 -8.29 2.62 3.06
N LEU A 50 -7.75 1.60 3.71
CA LEU A 50 -6.83 0.61 3.13
C LEU A 50 -7.49 -0.73 2.87
N LYS A 51 -8.75 -0.88 3.28
CA LYS A 51 -9.52 -2.09 3.01
C LYS A 51 -9.65 -2.29 1.50
N PRO A 52 -9.36 -3.50 1.00
CA PRO A 52 -9.80 -3.83 -0.34
C PRO A 52 -11.33 -3.72 -0.36
N LEU A 53 -11.88 -3.04 -1.37
CA LEU A 53 -13.31 -3.10 -1.65
C LEU A 53 -13.65 -4.58 -1.86
N TYR A 54 -14.22 -5.20 -0.84
CA TYR A 54 -14.83 -6.51 -0.95
C TYR A 54 -16.07 -6.31 -1.83
N SER A 55 -15.93 -6.50 -3.14
CA SER A 55 -17.06 -6.97 -3.92
C SER A 55 -17.19 -8.44 -3.57
N GLY A 56 -18.12 -8.75 -2.66
CA GLY A 56 -18.65 -10.10 -2.52
C GLY A 56 -19.31 -10.56 -3.81
#